data_AF-A0AAW9DGB9-F1
#
_entry.id   AF-A0AAW9DGB9-F1
#
_cell.length_a   1.000
_cell.length_b   1.000
_cell.length_c   1.000
_cell.angle_alpha   90.00
_cell.angle_beta   90.00
_cell.angle_gamma   90.00
#
_symmetry.space_group_name_H-M   'P 1'
#
loop_
_entity.id
_entity.type
_entity.pdbx_description
1 polymer ?
#
loop_
_entity_poly.entity_id
_entity_poly.type
_entity_poly.pdbx_seq_one_letter_code
_entity_poly.pdbx_strand_id
1 'polypeptide(L)'
;MVVTKHKAVHGVSYRTKTIKYILNPDKTQELELVSDFGMLGELDWKIYEDYVDFYQWNFEINDERYNRFDDRLFEKNNKIHAHHIIQSFSPDDNLTPEEINRIGWEVAKEFTGGKFRFIVATHVDKDHIHNHILINAIDLQSEKKFKWDRKRYRDFKQISDRISKIAGAKIVEPNRFSYSDYKMYKQSSHKYELKQRINFLLRHSKSMEDFFKNAEALSIKIDFSGKHTTYRMTDRDMKKNIRADKINKREVYDRDFYQTYFAKQDIQRRVEFLLKHSTDFQDFVRKAEKLDLLVKMKTRTIDFCLSGGDTEIVINSENLSKKFDYDQPFFEDYFSKIDIQNDNLLPIDEVAAEFQEFENMMDTSISTEEILSQYQQEKVQEEEKDLFEVELEEWQIEKEVNDGLYIKVWFGLDSEGLVFIPNSHMEIETTPDLEKRYRLFLDEKKYYYLYNKDNSDANRFVMGKTLIKQLSGERQKVPHRKIITENTLKEKMEQINLLIGLRVQERSYNDIKQELIEKIALSELKMTELNQKIETLNQVAELLAGCDSDDSEIQRRSRMELVKLNVSVHLTYEQVEEQIRELQDELYKAVGDYESVIRQMETYIDLLKKYNSESNDREKDEKQHGPEL
;
A
#
# COMPACT_ATOMS: atom_id res chain seq x y z
N MET A 1 -18.86 -23.04 -3.96
CA MET A 1 -17.60 -22.26 -3.91
C MET A 1 -16.44 -23.23 -3.96
N VAL A 2 -15.34 -22.85 -4.61
CA VAL A 2 -14.17 -23.72 -4.75
C VAL A 2 -13.39 -23.87 -3.43
N VAL A 3 -13.16 -25.10 -2.99
CA VAL A 3 -12.43 -25.43 -1.74
C VAL A 3 -11.36 -26.47 -2.01
N THR A 4 -10.16 -26.23 -1.49
CA THR A 4 -9.01 -27.14 -1.66
C THR A 4 -8.54 -27.75 -0.33
N LYS A 5 -8.26 -29.05 -0.33
CA LYS A 5 -7.70 -29.78 0.82
C LYS A 5 -6.50 -30.62 0.38
N HIS A 6 -5.44 -30.62 1.17
CA HIS A 6 -4.22 -31.40 0.92
C HIS A 6 -4.07 -32.53 1.93
N LYS A 7 -3.60 -33.69 1.44
CA LYS A 7 -3.20 -34.85 2.23
C LYS A 7 -1.88 -35.41 1.69
N ALA A 8 -0.90 -35.56 2.56
CA ALA A 8 0.34 -36.27 2.21
C ALA A 8 0.09 -37.78 2.19
N VAL A 9 0.61 -38.46 1.17
CA VAL A 9 0.50 -39.92 1.01
C VAL A 9 1.78 -40.56 1.52
N HIS A 10 1.68 -41.23 2.68
CA HIS A 10 2.81 -41.87 3.34
C HIS A 10 2.89 -43.37 2.99
N GLY A 11 3.93 -43.74 2.25
CA GLY A 11 4.22 -45.12 1.84
C GLY A 11 3.54 -45.57 0.54
N VAL A 12 4.17 -46.55 -0.10
CA VAL A 12 3.75 -47.15 -1.38
C VAL A 12 2.36 -47.79 -1.29
N SER A 13 2.10 -48.59 -0.23
CA SER A 13 0.78 -49.23 -0.05
C SER A 13 -0.36 -48.22 0.09
N TYR A 14 -0.12 -47.08 0.76
CA TYR A 14 -1.12 -46.03 0.89
C TYR A 14 -1.33 -45.28 -0.43
N ARG A 15 -0.28 -45.12 -1.26
CA ARG A 15 -0.40 -44.62 -2.63
C ARG A 15 -1.29 -45.54 -3.47
N THR A 16 -1.05 -46.85 -3.47
CA THR A 16 -1.89 -47.80 -4.23
C THR A 16 -3.35 -47.75 -3.81
N LYS A 17 -3.63 -47.68 -2.49
CA LYS A 17 -5.00 -47.50 -1.97
C LYS A 17 -5.63 -46.18 -2.43
N THR A 18 -4.84 -45.12 -2.49
CA THR A 18 -5.31 -43.81 -2.96
C THR A 18 -5.61 -43.86 -4.46
N ILE A 19 -4.75 -44.46 -5.28
CA ILE A 19 -4.97 -44.67 -6.72
C ILE A 19 -6.27 -45.46 -6.95
N LYS A 20 -6.44 -46.60 -6.27
CA LYS A 20 -7.68 -47.39 -6.33
C LYS A 20 -8.93 -46.56 -5.97
N TYR A 21 -8.83 -45.75 -4.92
CA TYR A 21 -9.94 -44.91 -4.50
C TYR A 21 -10.29 -43.82 -5.52
N ILE A 22 -9.29 -43.12 -6.07
CA ILE A 22 -9.54 -42.00 -6.99
C ILE A 22 -10.02 -42.49 -8.36
N LEU A 23 -9.59 -43.67 -8.79
CA LEU A 23 -9.96 -44.28 -10.08
C LEU A 23 -11.22 -45.14 -10.03
N ASN A 24 -12.01 -45.11 -8.96
CA ASN A 24 -13.20 -45.96 -8.87
C ASN A 24 -14.17 -45.69 -10.06
N PRO A 25 -14.45 -46.69 -10.92
CA PRO A 25 -15.27 -46.52 -12.13
C PRO A 25 -16.69 -45.98 -11.86
N ASP A 26 -17.32 -46.39 -10.77
CA ASP A 26 -18.66 -45.94 -10.36
C ASP A 26 -18.69 -44.42 -10.09
N LYS A 27 -17.53 -43.84 -9.74
CA LYS A 27 -17.41 -42.41 -9.36
C LYS A 27 -16.93 -41.53 -10.49
N THR A 28 -16.29 -42.11 -11.51
CA THR A 28 -15.56 -41.40 -12.57
C THR A 28 -16.18 -41.61 -13.95
N GLN A 29 -17.43 -42.08 -14.02
CA GLN A 29 -18.12 -42.46 -15.26
C GLN A 29 -17.30 -43.47 -16.06
N GLU A 30 -17.05 -44.65 -15.50
CA GLU A 30 -16.28 -45.71 -16.17
C GLU A 30 -14.90 -45.23 -16.65
N LEU A 31 -14.20 -44.47 -15.77
CA LEU A 31 -12.88 -43.87 -15.98
C LEU A 31 -12.81 -42.73 -17.01
N GLU A 32 -13.93 -42.28 -17.59
CA GLU A 32 -13.94 -41.19 -18.58
C GLU A 32 -13.52 -39.85 -17.99
N LEU A 33 -13.75 -39.65 -16.69
CA LEU A 33 -13.36 -38.45 -15.95
C LEU A 33 -11.98 -38.59 -15.30
N VAL A 34 -11.08 -39.35 -15.91
CA VAL A 34 -9.68 -39.48 -15.49
C VAL A 34 -8.77 -38.89 -16.56
N SER A 35 -7.92 -37.96 -16.15
CA SER A 35 -6.85 -37.40 -16.98
C SER A 35 -5.53 -37.44 -16.22
N ASP A 36 -4.41 -37.43 -16.95
CA ASP A 36 -3.09 -37.50 -16.34
C ASP A 36 -2.04 -36.72 -17.13
N PHE A 37 -0.83 -36.67 -16.58
CA PHE A 37 0.31 -36.06 -17.23
C PHE A 37 1.60 -36.79 -16.90
N GLY A 38 2.41 -37.02 -17.93
CA GLY A 38 3.78 -37.51 -17.82
C GLY A 38 3.92 -39.02 -17.61
N MET A 39 2.87 -39.81 -17.84
CA MET A 39 2.94 -41.26 -17.79
C MET A 39 3.76 -41.81 -18.98
N LEU A 40 4.42 -42.94 -18.77
CA LEU A 40 5.20 -43.66 -19.76
C LEU A 40 4.35 -44.80 -20.31
N GLY A 41 4.02 -44.72 -21.59
CA GLY A 41 3.17 -45.69 -22.29
C GLY A 41 1.73 -45.20 -22.43
N GLU A 42 0.97 -45.92 -23.26
CA GLU A 42 -0.46 -45.72 -23.50
C GLU A 42 -1.20 -47.00 -23.08
N LEU A 43 -2.40 -46.85 -22.53
CA LEU A 43 -3.25 -47.97 -22.14
C LEU A 43 -4.46 -48.00 -23.08
N ASP A 44 -4.51 -49.01 -23.96
CA ASP A 44 -5.58 -49.13 -24.97
C ASP A 44 -6.90 -49.71 -24.42
N TRP A 45 -6.90 -50.26 -23.19
CA TRP A 45 -8.03 -51.02 -22.64
C TRP A 45 -8.52 -50.45 -21.31
N LYS A 46 -9.83 -50.20 -21.18
CA LYS A 46 -10.51 -49.74 -19.94
C LYS A 46 -10.72 -50.86 -18.92
N ILE A 47 -9.66 -51.58 -18.55
CA ILE A 47 -9.70 -52.54 -17.44
C ILE A 47 -9.21 -51.83 -16.18
N TYR A 48 -10.06 -51.74 -15.16
CA TYR A 48 -9.78 -50.96 -13.95
C TYR A 48 -8.50 -51.39 -13.23
N GLU A 49 -8.26 -52.70 -13.10
CA GLU A 49 -7.06 -53.25 -12.47
C GLU A 49 -5.79 -52.82 -13.21
N ASP A 50 -5.80 -52.88 -14.54
CA ASP A 50 -4.66 -52.49 -15.38
C ASP A 50 -4.36 -50.98 -15.25
N TYR A 51 -5.40 -50.15 -15.17
CA TYR A 51 -5.24 -48.70 -14.91
C TYR A 51 -4.58 -48.41 -13.57
N VAL A 52 -5.01 -49.10 -12.50
CA VAL A 52 -4.42 -48.94 -11.17
C VAL A 52 -2.93 -49.32 -11.18
N ASP A 53 -2.61 -50.46 -11.79
CA ASP A 53 -1.24 -50.96 -11.85
C ASP A 53 -0.37 -50.08 -12.75
N PHE A 54 -0.90 -49.60 -13.88
CA PHE A 54 -0.22 -48.66 -14.78
C PHE A 54 0.21 -47.37 -14.08
N TYR A 55 -0.72 -46.72 -13.37
CA TYR A 55 -0.43 -45.48 -12.66
C TYR A 55 0.51 -45.70 -11.47
N GLN A 56 0.33 -46.80 -10.74
CA GLN A 56 1.21 -47.16 -9.64
C GLN A 56 2.64 -47.38 -10.14
N TRP A 57 2.82 -48.16 -11.20
CA TRP A 57 4.11 -48.46 -11.81
C TRP A 57 4.83 -47.18 -12.27
N ASN A 58 4.11 -46.27 -12.93
CA ASN A 58 4.65 -44.98 -13.35
C ASN A 58 5.19 -44.13 -12.20
N PHE A 59 4.56 -44.19 -11.03
CA PHE A 59 5.03 -43.47 -9.84
C PHE A 59 6.19 -44.21 -9.17
N GLU A 60 6.20 -45.54 -9.18
CA GLU A 60 7.26 -46.39 -8.62
C GLU A 60 8.59 -46.25 -9.36
N ILE A 61 8.59 -46.15 -10.69
CA ILE A 61 9.82 -45.96 -11.48
C ILE A 61 10.61 -44.74 -10.98
N ASN A 62 9.91 -43.67 -10.63
CA ASN A 62 10.53 -42.46 -10.08
C ASN A 62 11.12 -42.70 -8.70
N ASP A 63 10.38 -43.38 -7.82
CA ASP A 63 10.85 -43.74 -6.49
C ASP A 63 12.13 -44.60 -6.58
N GLU A 64 12.13 -45.63 -7.42
CA GLU A 64 13.27 -46.54 -7.59
C GLU A 64 14.51 -45.86 -8.16
N ARG A 65 14.33 -44.96 -9.12
CA ARG A 65 15.47 -44.20 -9.69
C ARG A 65 16.03 -43.23 -8.67
N TYR A 66 15.17 -42.43 -8.03
CA TYR A 66 15.59 -41.45 -7.02
C TYR A 66 16.32 -42.12 -5.84
N ASN A 67 15.76 -43.22 -5.32
CA ASN A 67 16.36 -43.94 -4.19
C ASN A 67 17.74 -44.55 -4.52
N ARG A 68 18.01 -44.91 -5.79
CA ARG A 68 19.32 -45.44 -6.19
C ARG A 68 20.44 -44.38 -6.20
N PHE A 69 20.11 -43.10 -6.32
CA PHE A 69 21.09 -42.02 -6.43
C PHE A 69 21.34 -41.26 -5.12
N ASP A 70 20.37 -41.25 -4.19
CA ASP A 70 20.36 -40.35 -3.02
C ASP A 70 20.43 -41.08 -1.65
N ASP A 71 21.24 -42.14 -1.56
CA ASP A 71 21.42 -43.00 -0.37
C ASP A 71 21.89 -42.28 0.92
N ARG A 72 22.22 -40.97 0.88
CA ARG A 72 22.89 -40.26 1.98
C ARG A 72 22.04 -39.28 2.80
N LEU A 73 20.74 -39.09 2.55
CA LEU A 73 19.91 -38.08 3.24
C LEU A 73 18.68 -38.68 3.97
N PHE A 74 18.88 -39.76 4.71
CA PHE A 74 17.80 -40.52 5.39
C PHE A 74 17.18 -39.90 6.64
N GLU A 75 17.43 -38.62 6.96
CA GLU A 75 16.93 -38.05 8.21
C GLU A 75 15.90 -36.93 7.99
N LYS A 76 14.64 -37.32 8.21
CA LYS A 76 13.47 -36.53 8.63
C LYS A 76 12.40 -36.07 7.61
N ASN A 77 12.52 -36.29 6.29
CA ASN A 77 11.42 -36.00 5.33
C ASN A 77 11.01 -37.16 4.37
N ASN A 78 11.51 -38.38 4.59
CA ASN A 78 11.54 -39.44 3.55
C ASN A 78 10.34 -40.41 3.45
N LYS A 79 9.15 -40.08 3.94
CA LYS A 79 7.98 -41.01 3.85
C LYS A 79 6.89 -40.60 2.86
N ILE A 80 6.99 -39.43 2.22
CA ILE A 80 5.95 -38.96 1.30
C ILE A 80 6.25 -39.47 -0.12
N HIS A 81 5.30 -40.19 -0.71
CA HIS A 81 5.39 -40.75 -2.07
C HIS A 81 4.46 -40.04 -3.06
N ALA A 82 3.44 -39.34 -2.56
CA ALA A 82 2.57 -38.51 -3.38
C ALA A 82 1.89 -37.42 -2.52
N HIS A 83 1.34 -36.43 -3.21
CA HIS A 83 0.47 -35.41 -2.63
C HIS A 83 -0.92 -35.55 -3.22
N HIS A 84 -1.90 -35.85 -2.36
CA HIS A 84 -3.30 -35.96 -2.73
C HIS A 84 -4.02 -34.66 -2.39
N ILE A 85 -4.60 -34.02 -3.40
CA ILE A 85 -5.35 -32.79 -3.28
C ILE A 85 -6.79 -33.05 -3.68
N ILE A 86 -7.72 -32.52 -2.90
CA ILE A 86 -9.15 -32.54 -3.21
C ILE A 86 -9.55 -31.11 -3.54
N GLN A 87 -10.14 -30.90 -4.71
CA GLN A 87 -10.67 -29.61 -5.16
C GLN A 87 -12.17 -29.77 -5.41
N SER A 88 -12.99 -29.17 -4.56
CA SER A 88 -14.45 -29.28 -4.58
C SER A 88 -15.09 -28.02 -5.16
N PHE A 89 -16.18 -28.15 -5.91
CA PHE A 89 -16.92 -27.05 -6.55
C PHE A 89 -18.34 -26.91 -5.98
N SER A 90 -18.98 -25.74 -6.11
CA SER A 90 -20.41 -25.61 -5.77
C SER A 90 -21.25 -26.33 -6.82
N PRO A 91 -22.36 -26.97 -6.41
CA PRO A 91 -23.42 -27.34 -7.35
C PRO A 91 -23.94 -26.11 -8.13
N ASP A 92 -23.95 -24.93 -7.50
CA ASP A 92 -24.39 -23.66 -8.10
C ASP A 92 -23.41 -23.03 -9.10
N ASP A 93 -22.22 -23.61 -9.29
CA ASP A 93 -21.22 -23.07 -10.23
C ASP A 93 -21.55 -23.44 -11.70
N ASN A 94 -22.57 -24.29 -11.94
CA ASN A 94 -23.06 -24.70 -13.26
C ASN A 94 -21.98 -25.25 -14.23
N LEU A 95 -20.89 -25.82 -13.69
CA LEU A 95 -19.83 -26.45 -14.48
C LEU A 95 -20.09 -27.95 -14.69
N THR A 96 -19.75 -28.47 -15.87
CA THR A 96 -19.87 -29.90 -16.16
C THR A 96 -18.72 -30.69 -15.50
N PRO A 97 -18.89 -32.02 -15.28
CA PRO A 97 -17.80 -32.87 -14.77
C PRO A 97 -16.52 -32.79 -15.61
N GLU A 98 -16.63 -32.68 -16.93
CA GLU A 98 -15.51 -32.60 -17.88
C GLU A 98 -14.79 -31.25 -17.74
N GLU A 99 -15.52 -30.15 -17.60
CA GLU A 99 -14.95 -28.83 -17.34
C GLU A 99 -14.22 -28.81 -15.99
N ILE A 100 -14.81 -29.42 -14.96
CA ILE A 100 -14.19 -29.55 -13.65
C ILE A 100 -12.90 -30.38 -13.76
N ASN A 101 -12.91 -31.49 -14.49
CA ASN A 101 -11.71 -32.29 -14.73
C ASN A 101 -10.60 -31.47 -15.39
N ARG A 102 -10.94 -30.76 -16.48
CA ARG A 102 -10.03 -29.88 -17.22
C ARG A 102 -9.45 -28.80 -16.32
N ILE A 103 -10.25 -28.14 -15.49
CA ILE A 103 -9.77 -27.17 -14.50
C ILE A 103 -8.75 -27.82 -13.56
N GLY A 104 -9.03 -29.02 -13.04
CA GLY A 104 -8.12 -29.75 -12.18
C GLY A 104 -6.79 -30.06 -12.87
N TRP A 105 -6.84 -30.43 -14.14
CA TRP A 105 -5.66 -30.70 -14.97
C TRP A 105 -4.82 -29.45 -15.21
N GLU A 106 -5.43 -28.33 -15.63
CA GLU A 106 -4.76 -27.05 -15.84
C GLU A 106 -4.07 -26.57 -14.54
N VAL A 107 -4.78 -26.66 -13.41
CA VAL A 107 -4.24 -26.31 -12.09
C VAL A 107 -3.04 -27.16 -11.72
N ALA A 108 -3.12 -28.48 -11.90
CA ALA A 108 -2.03 -29.40 -11.59
C ALA A 108 -0.82 -29.17 -12.50
N LYS A 109 -1.06 -28.93 -13.79
CA LYS A 109 -0.02 -28.67 -14.80
C LYS A 109 0.77 -27.40 -14.47
N GLU A 110 0.08 -26.29 -14.20
CA GLU A 110 0.71 -25.01 -13.86
C GLU A 110 1.42 -25.07 -12.50
N PHE A 111 0.78 -25.64 -11.48
CA PHE A 111 1.34 -25.73 -10.14
C PHE A 111 2.63 -26.57 -10.09
N THR A 112 2.72 -27.62 -10.90
CA THR A 112 3.91 -28.47 -10.99
C THR A 112 4.95 -27.94 -11.99
N GLY A 113 4.61 -26.93 -12.78
CA GLY A 113 5.42 -26.46 -13.91
C GLY A 113 5.71 -27.56 -14.93
N GLY A 114 4.84 -28.57 -15.03
CA GLY A 114 5.03 -29.75 -15.87
C GLY A 114 6.22 -30.65 -15.49
N LYS A 115 6.78 -30.51 -14.28
CA LYS A 115 7.96 -31.29 -13.84
C LYS A 115 7.60 -32.59 -13.11
N PHE A 116 6.35 -32.77 -12.70
CA PHE A 116 5.91 -33.91 -11.90
C PHE A 116 4.78 -34.65 -12.60
N ARG A 117 4.75 -35.98 -12.44
CA ARG A 117 3.61 -36.80 -12.88
C ARG A 117 2.42 -36.51 -11.99
N PHE A 118 1.23 -36.48 -12.56
CA PHE A 118 0.00 -36.38 -11.78
C PHE A 118 -1.19 -37.05 -12.46
N ILE A 119 -2.20 -37.33 -11.65
CA ILE A 119 -3.50 -37.90 -12.06
C ILE A 119 -4.58 -36.93 -11.56
N VAL A 120 -5.58 -36.67 -12.37
CA VAL A 120 -6.79 -35.92 -12.01
C VAL A 120 -7.99 -36.82 -12.27
N ALA A 121 -8.70 -37.19 -11.20
CA ALA A 121 -9.92 -37.97 -11.29
C ALA A 121 -11.09 -37.17 -10.72
N THR A 122 -12.16 -37.00 -11.49
CA THR A 122 -13.35 -36.24 -11.05
C THR A 122 -14.41 -37.19 -10.53
N HIS A 123 -14.85 -36.96 -9.29
CA HIS A 123 -15.88 -37.76 -8.63
C HIS A 123 -17.24 -37.06 -8.74
N VAL A 124 -18.24 -37.79 -9.24
CA VAL A 124 -19.64 -37.34 -9.41
C VAL A 124 -20.64 -38.07 -8.50
N ASP A 125 -20.14 -38.87 -7.56
CA ASP A 125 -20.92 -39.77 -6.69
C ASP A 125 -21.62 -39.08 -5.50
N LYS A 126 -21.49 -37.75 -5.38
CA LYS A 126 -21.98 -36.96 -4.25
C LYS A 126 -22.78 -35.75 -4.74
N ASP A 127 -23.44 -35.08 -3.79
CA ASP A 127 -24.17 -33.82 -4.03
C ASP A 127 -23.34 -32.71 -4.69
N HIS A 128 -22.01 -32.81 -4.65
CA HIS A 128 -21.10 -31.89 -5.33
C HIS A 128 -19.99 -32.63 -6.07
N ILE A 129 -19.63 -32.09 -7.23
CA ILE A 129 -18.54 -32.59 -8.06
C ILE A 129 -17.20 -32.12 -7.48
N HIS A 130 -16.21 -33.01 -7.46
CA HIS A 130 -14.88 -32.69 -6.94
C HIS A 130 -13.77 -33.46 -7.65
N ASN A 131 -12.63 -32.80 -7.84
CA ASN A 131 -11.42 -33.42 -8.35
C ASN A 131 -10.59 -34.03 -7.22
N HIS A 132 -10.04 -35.19 -7.52
CA HIS A 132 -8.92 -35.81 -6.82
C HIS A 132 -7.67 -35.65 -7.68
N ILE A 133 -6.75 -34.78 -7.26
CA ILE A 133 -5.47 -34.56 -7.93
C ILE A 133 -4.39 -35.28 -7.13
N LEU A 134 -3.73 -36.26 -7.72
CA LEU A 134 -2.63 -37.01 -7.11
C LEU A 134 -1.32 -36.68 -7.83
N ILE A 135 -0.43 -35.95 -7.16
CA ILE A 135 0.87 -35.54 -7.70
C ILE A 135 1.95 -36.48 -7.16
N ASN A 136 2.80 -37.00 -8.03
CA ASN A 136 3.96 -37.79 -7.62
C ASN A 136 4.91 -36.92 -6.79
N ALA A 137 5.46 -37.47 -5.69
CA ALA A 137 6.40 -36.72 -4.86
C ALA A 137 7.75 -36.51 -5.55
N ILE A 138 8.06 -37.21 -6.63
CA ILE A 138 9.36 -37.16 -7.31
C ILE A 138 9.15 -36.72 -8.77
N ASP A 139 10.02 -35.83 -9.23
CA ASP A 139 9.94 -35.23 -10.56
C ASP A 139 10.20 -36.23 -11.70
N LEU A 140 9.89 -35.83 -12.93
CA LEU A 140 9.98 -36.69 -14.12
C LEU A 140 11.38 -37.28 -14.31
N GLN A 141 12.42 -36.53 -13.95
CA GLN A 141 13.83 -36.90 -14.07
C GLN A 141 14.33 -37.76 -12.89
N SER A 142 13.54 -37.89 -11.82
CA SER A 142 13.92 -38.60 -10.59
C SER A 142 15.11 -38.01 -9.86
N GLU A 143 15.24 -36.68 -9.91
CA GLU A 143 16.32 -35.91 -9.28
C GLU A 143 15.84 -35.09 -8.09
N LYS A 144 14.56 -34.67 -8.10
CA LYS A 144 14.03 -33.74 -7.10
C LYS A 144 12.74 -34.24 -6.48
N LYS A 145 12.65 -34.09 -5.16
CA LYS A 145 11.44 -34.35 -4.39
C LYS A 145 10.61 -33.09 -4.19
N PHE A 146 9.32 -33.18 -4.51
CA PHE A 146 8.31 -32.15 -4.28
C PHE A 146 8.18 -31.88 -2.78
N LYS A 147 8.38 -30.62 -2.37
CA LYS A 147 8.21 -30.19 -0.98
C LYS A 147 6.91 -29.41 -0.86
N TRP A 148 6.00 -29.89 -0.02
CA TRP A 148 4.77 -29.16 0.30
C TRP A 148 4.98 -28.28 1.53
N ASP A 149 5.08 -26.97 1.33
CA ASP A 149 5.21 -25.98 2.39
C ASP A 149 4.06 -24.95 2.39
N ARG A 150 4.12 -23.98 3.30
CA ARG A 150 3.10 -22.93 3.40
C ARG A 150 3.10 -21.98 2.20
N LYS A 151 4.22 -21.83 1.48
CA LYS A 151 4.26 -21.04 0.24
C LYS A 151 3.53 -21.81 -0.86
N ARG A 152 3.90 -23.06 -1.11
CA ARG A 152 3.28 -23.95 -2.10
C ARG A 152 1.78 -24.15 -1.86
N TYR A 153 1.33 -24.30 -0.61
CA TYR A 153 -0.10 -24.33 -0.31
C TYR A 153 -0.82 -23.05 -0.76
N ARG A 154 -0.22 -21.87 -0.53
CA ARG A 154 -0.78 -20.60 -0.99
C ARG A 154 -0.75 -20.50 -2.51
N ASP A 155 0.34 -20.90 -3.16
CA ASP A 155 0.47 -20.84 -4.61
C ASP A 155 -0.56 -21.77 -5.29
N PHE A 156 -0.73 -23.00 -4.79
CA PHE A 156 -1.78 -23.92 -5.28
C PHE A 156 -3.16 -23.29 -5.16
N LYS A 157 -3.48 -22.71 -3.99
CA LYS A 157 -4.77 -22.06 -3.77
C LYS A 157 -4.99 -20.93 -4.78
N GLN A 158 -4.00 -20.05 -4.95
CA GLN A 158 -4.11 -18.91 -5.86
C GLN A 158 -4.29 -19.35 -7.33
N ILE A 159 -3.55 -20.37 -7.77
CA ILE A 159 -3.68 -20.94 -9.12
C ILE A 159 -5.06 -21.58 -9.31
N SER A 160 -5.51 -22.39 -8.35
CA SER A 160 -6.83 -23.03 -8.34
C SER A 160 -7.96 -22.00 -8.39
N ASP A 161 -7.87 -20.97 -7.55
CA ASP A 161 -8.82 -19.87 -7.49
C ASP A 161 -8.86 -19.10 -8.83
N ARG A 162 -7.69 -18.82 -9.43
CA ARG A 162 -7.59 -18.14 -10.72
C ARG A 162 -8.24 -18.93 -11.84
N ILE A 163 -7.82 -20.17 -12.07
CA ILE A 163 -8.32 -20.98 -13.19
C ILE A 163 -9.82 -21.24 -13.03
N SER A 164 -10.26 -21.53 -11.80
CA SER A 164 -11.68 -21.78 -11.55
C SER A 164 -12.53 -20.50 -11.73
N LYS A 165 -12.02 -19.32 -11.34
CA LYS A 165 -12.70 -18.02 -11.57
C LYS A 165 -12.79 -17.69 -13.06
N ILE A 166 -11.70 -17.95 -13.80
CA ILE A 166 -11.64 -17.83 -15.26
C ILE A 166 -12.68 -18.73 -15.94
N ALA A 167 -12.97 -19.91 -15.38
CA ALA A 167 -14.01 -20.82 -15.87
C ALA A 167 -15.44 -20.44 -15.42
N GLY A 168 -15.60 -19.44 -14.54
CA GLY A 168 -16.91 -18.95 -14.07
C GLY A 168 -17.34 -19.48 -12.69
N ALA A 169 -16.52 -20.29 -12.01
CA ALA A 169 -16.84 -20.78 -10.67
C ALA A 169 -16.67 -19.69 -9.59
N LYS A 170 -17.51 -19.75 -8.55
CA LYS A 170 -17.42 -18.86 -7.40
C LYS A 170 -16.30 -19.31 -6.45
N ILE A 171 -15.40 -18.40 -6.11
CA ILE A 171 -14.27 -18.69 -5.21
C ILE A 171 -14.58 -18.29 -3.78
N VAL A 172 -14.06 -19.05 -2.80
CA VAL A 172 -14.03 -18.58 -1.41
C VAL A 172 -13.02 -17.44 -1.30
N GLU A 173 -13.51 -16.21 -1.42
CA GLU A 173 -12.67 -15.05 -1.17
C GLU A 173 -12.13 -15.12 0.26
N PRO A 174 -10.81 -14.97 0.48
CA PRO A 174 -10.23 -14.98 1.81
C PRO A 174 -10.62 -13.71 2.57
N ASN A 175 -11.88 -13.57 2.98
CA ASN A 175 -12.42 -12.46 3.78
C ASN A 175 -11.77 -11.11 3.43
N ARG A 176 -11.70 -10.80 2.14
CA ARG A 176 -11.22 -9.52 1.63
C ARG A 176 -12.42 -8.88 0.99
N PHE A 177 -12.94 -7.91 1.71
CA PHE A 177 -13.99 -7.02 1.26
C PHE A 177 -13.76 -6.58 -0.20
N SER A 178 -14.79 -6.63 -1.06
CA SER A 178 -14.81 -5.78 -2.26
C SER A 178 -14.60 -4.32 -1.81
N TYR A 179 -14.05 -3.40 -2.57
CA TYR A 179 -14.09 -1.94 -2.39
C TYR A 179 -15.43 -1.40 -1.94
N SER A 180 -16.57 -1.89 -2.46
CA SER A 180 -17.87 -1.54 -1.87
C SER A 180 -17.90 -2.02 -0.42
N ASP A 181 -17.57 -3.28 -0.16
CA ASP A 181 -17.50 -3.85 1.20
C ASP A 181 -16.34 -3.30 2.05
N TYR A 182 -15.29 -2.71 1.46
CA TYR A 182 -14.04 -2.25 2.08
C TYR A 182 -14.20 -0.78 2.43
N LYS A 183 -14.86 -0.01 1.56
CA LYS A 183 -15.46 1.29 1.84
C LYS A 183 -16.52 1.12 2.91
N MET A 184 -17.42 0.13 2.80
CA MET A 184 -18.36 -0.24 3.87
C MET A 184 -17.62 -0.70 5.12
N TYR A 185 -16.53 -1.48 5.04
CA TYR A 185 -15.73 -1.89 6.20
C TYR A 185 -15.03 -0.69 6.83
N LYS A 186 -14.44 0.22 6.07
CA LYS A 186 -13.87 1.48 6.59
C LYS A 186 -14.95 2.31 7.28
N GLN A 187 -16.14 2.37 6.69
CA GLN A 187 -17.29 3.11 7.21
C GLN A 187 -17.91 2.43 8.45
N SER A 188 -17.98 1.10 8.50
CA SER A 188 -18.66 0.33 9.57
C SER A 188 -17.72 -0.17 10.66
N SER A 189 -16.42 -0.35 10.36
CA SER A 189 -15.45 -0.90 11.30
C SER A 189 -15.13 0.14 12.37
N HIS A 190 -15.70 -0.10 13.55
CA HIS A 190 -15.41 0.73 14.73
C HIS A 190 -13.92 0.79 15.03
N LYS A 191 -13.19 -0.28 14.75
CA LYS A 191 -11.75 -0.35 15.00
C LYS A 191 -10.96 0.52 14.03
N TYR A 192 -11.34 0.54 12.75
CA TYR A 192 -10.68 1.37 11.75
C TYR A 192 -10.91 2.84 12.07
N GLU A 193 -12.17 3.23 12.26
CA GLU A 193 -12.54 4.61 12.61
C GLU A 193 -11.83 5.09 13.87
N LEU A 194 -11.88 4.31 14.96
CA LEU A 194 -11.26 4.66 16.22
C LEU A 194 -9.75 4.88 16.07
N LYS A 195 -9.08 4.07 15.24
CA LYS A 195 -7.65 4.26 14.98
C LYS A 195 -7.38 5.59 14.29
N GLN A 196 -8.20 5.98 13.30
CA GLN A 196 -8.04 7.27 12.62
C GLN A 196 -8.27 8.45 13.56
N ARG A 197 -9.33 8.39 14.37
CA ARG A 197 -9.59 9.43 15.37
C ARG A 197 -8.45 9.55 16.38
N ILE A 198 -7.94 8.45 16.94
CA ILE A 198 -6.81 8.49 17.88
C ILE A 198 -5.55 9.08 17.22
N ASN A 199 -5.23 8.67 15.98
CA ASN A 199 -4.09 9.23 15.26
C ASN A 199 -4.21 10.73 15.01
N PHE A 200 -5.42 11.19 14.65
CA PHE A 200 -5.73 12.62 14.53
C PHE A 200 -5.53 13.33 15.88
N LEU A 201 -6.12 12.80 16.95
CA LEU A 201 -6.02 13.38 18.29
C LEU A 201 -4.57 13.47 18.77
N LEU A 202 -3.73 12.47 18.51
CA LEU A 202 -2.31 12.50 18.86
C LEU A 202 -1.55 13.64 18.15
N ARG A 203 -1.92 13.98 16.91
CA ARG A 203 -1.26 15.05 16.16
C ARG A 203 -1.72 16.45 16.55
N HIS A 204 -2.99 16.57 16.95
CA HIS A 204 -3.64 17.87 17.16
C HIS A 204 -3.87 18.23 18.62
N SER A 205 -3.56 17.33 19.54
CA SER A 205 -3.62 17.62 20.97
C SER A 205 -2.24 17.97 21.51
N LYS A 206 -2.17 18.98 22.37
CA LYS A 206 -0.90 19.48 22.92
C LYS A 206 -0.54 18.90 24.27
N SER A 207 -1.56 18.53 25.05
CA SER A 207 -1.44 17.97 26.39
C SER A 207 -2.39 16.79 26.58
N MET A 208 -2.27 16.14 27.74
CA MET A 208 -3.17 15.05 28.10
C MET A 208 -4.60 15.54 28.33
N GLU A 209 -4.78 16.71 28.96
CA GLU A 209 -6.10 17.33 29.15
C GLU A 209 -6.75 17.68 27.81
N ASP A 210 -5.98 18.31 26.91
CA ASP A 210 -6.43 18.69 25.57
C ASP A 210 -6.80 17.45 24.74
N PHE A 211 -6.03 16.37 24.86
CA PHE A 211 -6.36 15.09 24.23
C PHE A 211 -7.70 14.52 24.70
N PHE A 212 -8.04 14.63 25.99
CA PHE A 212 -9.35 14.17 26.47
C PHE A 212 -10.49 15.07 26.01
N LYS A 213 -10.28 16.39 26.01
CA LYS A 213 -11.24 17.36 25.49
C LYS A 213 -11.53 17.10 24.00
N ASN A 214 -10.49 16.93 23.19
CA ASN A 214 -10.60 16.66 21.76
C ASN A 214 -11.17 15.25 21.51
N ALA A 215 -10.85 14.27 22.35
CA ALA A 215 -11.44 12.94 22.27
C ALA A 215 -12.96 12.98 22.49
N GLU A 216 -13.42 13.76 23.47
CA GLU A 216 -14.86 13.97 23.71
C GLU A 216 -15.53 14.66 22.51
N ALA A 217 -14.88 15.68 21.92
CA ALA A 217 -15.33 16.32 20.68
C ALA A 217 -15.48 15.33 19.51
N LEU A 218 -14.57 14.35 19.39
CA LEU A 218 -14.66 13.26 18.44
C LEU A 218 -15.47 12.06 18.95
N SER A 219 -16.32 12.25 19.98
CA SER A 219 -17.21 11.24 20.53
C SER A 219 -16.49 9.97 21.02
N ILE A 220 -15.28 10.09 21.57
CA ILE A 220 -14.50 8.99 22.13
C ILE A 220 -14.45 9.11 23.65
N LYS A 221 -14.87 8.04 24.34
CA LYS A 221 -14.64 7.82 25.75
C LYS A 221 -13.46 6.88 25.95
N ILE A 222 -12.52 7.28 26.80
CA ILE A 222 -11.30 6.54 27.12
C ILE A 222 -11.35 6.14 28.59
N ASP A 223 -11.03 4.89 28.89
CA ASP A 223 -11.04 4.34 30.24
C ASP A 223 -9.70 3.66 30.57
N PHE A 224 -9.02 4.16 31.60
CA PHE A 224 -7.75 3.63 32.13
C PHE A 224 -7.92 2.86 33.45
N SER A 225 -9.14 2.74 33.98
CA SER A 225 -9.38 2.17 35.32
C SER A 225 -9.13 0.66 35.38
N GLY A 226 -9.29 -0.04 34.26
CA GLY A 226 -9.08 -1.48 34.14
C GLY A 226 -7.63 -1.87 33.83
N LYS A 227 -7.37 -3.18 33.81
CA LYS A 227 -6.07 -3.76 33.42
C LYS A 227 -5.58 -3.32 32.02
N HIS A 228 -6.50 -2.94 31.14
CA HIS A 228 -6.22 -2.51 29.79
C HIS A 228 -6.94 -1.20 29.52
N THR A 229 -6.27 -0.24 28.89
CA THR A 229 -6.95 0.95 28.37
C THR A 229 -7.99 0.53 27.34
N THR A 230 -9.22 1.01 27.51
CA THR A 230 -10.33 0.75 26.59
C THR A 230 -10.92 2.03 26.04
N TYR A 231 -11.51 1.92 24.85
CA TYR A 231 -12.08 3.01 24.09
C TYR A 231 -13.50 2.65 23.68
N ARG A 232 -14.38 3.66 23.68
CA ARG A 232 -15.75 3.56 23.21
C ARG A 232 -16.10 4.81 22.40
N MET A 233 -16.59 4.64 21.18
CA MET A 233 -17.21 5.72 20.42
C MET A 233 -18.69 5.83 20.80
N THR A 234 -19.15 7.03 21.14
CA THR A 234 -20.53 7.29 21.61
C THR A 234 -21.50 7.61 20.48
N ASP A 235 -21.00 8.03 19.33
CA ASP A 235 -21.75 8.32 18.10
C ASP A 235 -22.05 7.07 17.27
N ARG A 236 -21.62 5.89 17.70
CA ARG A 236 -21.80 4.62 16.99
C ARG A 236 -22.34 3.51 17.89
N ASP A 237 -23.12 2.60 17.32
CA ASP A 237 -23.66 1.44 18.05
C ASP A 237 -22.58 0.38 18.35
N MET A 238 -21.91 0.55 19.49
CA MET A 238 -20.86 -0.37 19.95
C MET A 238 -21.36 -1.32 21.04
N LYS A 239 -21.42 -2.62 20.71
CA LYS A 239 -21.73 -3.70 21.67
C LYS A 239 -20.64 -3.93 22.72
N LYS A 240 -19.38 -3.66 22.40
CA LYS A 240 -18.22 -3.88 23.27
C LYS A 240 -17.20 -2.76 23.10
N ASN A 241 -16.50 -2.41 24.18
CA ASN A 241 -15.37 -1.49 24.13
C ASN A 241 -14.18 -2.14 23.40
N ILE A 242 -13.36 -1.32 22.76
CA ILE A 242 -12.14 -1.75 22.06
C ILE A 242 -10.95 -1.53 22.98
N ARG A 243 -10.10 -2.54 23.15
CA ARG A 243 -8.86 -2.42 23.95
C ARG A 243 -7.72 -1.82 23.14
N ALA A 244 -6.83 -1.07 23.80
CA ALA A 244 -5.65 -0.45 23.19
C ALA A 244 -4.78 -1.44 22.37
N ASP A 245 -4.51 -2.62 22.94
CA ASP A 245 -3.70 -3.69 22.31
C ASP A 245 -4.29 -4.22 20.99
N LYS A 246 -5.59 -3.98 20.77
CA LYS A 246 -6.24 -4.34 19.51
C LYS A 246 -6.03 -3.28 18.46
N ILE A 247 -5.89 -2.01 18.82
CA ILE A 247 -5.77 -0.88 17.87
C ILE A 247 -4.41 -0.89 17.19
N ASN A 248 -3.35 -0.96 17.99
CA ASN A 248 -1.98 -1.10 17.51
C ASN A 248 -1.33 -2.34 18.16
N LYS A 249 -0.82 -3.25 17.33
CA LYS A 249 -0.18 -4.50 17.79
C LYS A 249 1.29 -4.32 18.15
N ARG A 250 1.92 -3.23 17.68
CA ARG A 250 3.36 -2.97 17.89
C ARG A 250 3.62 -2.15 19.14
N GLU A 251 2.69 -1.29 19.51
CA GLU A 251 2.80 -0.35 20.63
C GLU A 251 1.43 -0.24 21.30
N VAL A 252 1.41 -0.36 22.62
CA VAL A 252 0.16 -0.35 23.40
C VAL A 252 -0.12 1.09 23.84
N TYR A 253 -1.29 1.61 23.46
CA TYR A 253 -1.73 2.94 23.87
C TYR A 253 -2.35 2.90 25.28
N ASP A 254 -1.49 2.76 26.28
CA ASP A 254 -1.82 2.88 27.70
C ASP A 254 -1.60 4.30 28.23
N ARG A 255 -1.80 4.50 29.54
CA ARG A 255 -1.68 5.82 30.18
C ARG A 255 -0.27 6.37 30.04
N ASP A 256 0.72 5.52 30.32
CA ASP A 256 2.14 5.85 30.31
C ASP A 256 2.59 6.24 28.90
N PHE A 257 2.08 5.56 27.86
CA PHE A 257 2.30 5.95 26.47
C PHE A 257 1.84 7.39 26.20
N TYR A 258 0.60 7.74 26.53
CA TYR A 258 0.09 9.09 26.29
C TYR A 258 0.84 10.15 27.10
N GLN A 259 1.14 9.87 28.38
CA GLN A 259 1.93 10.77 29.22
C GLN A 259 3.32 11.01 28.63
N THR A 260 4.01 9.95 28.22
CA THR A 260 5.34 10.03 27.59
C THR A 260 5.27 10.76 26.25
N TYR A 261 4.23 10.49 25.44
CA TYR A 261 4.04 11.12 24.14
C TYR A 261 3.87 12.64 24.25
N PHE A 262 2.97 13.11 25.12
CA PHE A 262 2.74 14.54 25.31
C PHE A 262 3.88 15.23 26.06
N ALA A 263 4.50 14.58 27.04
CA ALA A 263 5.70 15.10 27.70
C ALA A 263 6.84 15.30 26.70
N LYS A 264 7.04 14.36 25.77
CA LYS A 264 8.03 14.50 24.70
C LYS A 264 7.76 15.72 23.81
N GLN A 265 6.51 15.93 23.40
CA GLN A 265 6.13 17.11 22.61
C GLN A 265 6.33 18.41 23.40
N ASP A 266 5.96 18.43 24.68
CA ASP A 266 6.12 19.58 25.56
C ASP A 266 7.60 19.93 25.76
N ILE A 267 8.44 18.94 26.10
CA ILE A 267 9.89 19.13 26.19
C ILE A 267 10.43 19.68 24.86
N GLN A 268 10.02 19.13 23.72
CA GLN A 268 10.49 19.62 22.43
C GLN A 268 10.13 21.10 22.21
N ARG A 269 8.89 21.51 22.54
CA ARG A 269 8.46 22.92 22.45
C ARG A 269 9.29 23.82 23.37
N ARG A 270 9.51 23.43 24.62
CA ARG A 270 10.35 24.17 25.58
C ARG A 270 11.79 24.30 25.07
N VAL A 271 12.39 23.21 24.58
CA VAL A 271 13.74 23.23 24.02
C VAL A 271 13.82 24.16 22.80
N GLU A 272 12.90 24.05 21.85
CA GLU A 272 12.87 24.89 20.64
C GLU A 272 12.64 26.37 20.95
N PHE A 273 11.80 26.68 21.95
CA PHE A 273 11.63 28.02 22.47
C PHE A 273 12.94 28.51 23.08
N LEU A 274 13.49 27.80 24.06
CA LEU A 274 14.68 28.23 24.81
C LEU A 274 15.92 28.39 23.92
N LEU A 275 16.09 27.57 22.89
CA LEU A 275 17.19 27.70 21.92
C LEU A 275 17.24 29.10 21.29
N LYS A 276 16.08 29.68 20.96
CA LYS A 276 16.00 31.01 20.32
C LYS A 276 16.28 32.15 21.29
N HIS A 277 16.09 31.93 22.59
CA HIS A 277 16.12 32.97 23.62
C HIS A 277 17.30 32.83 24.59
N SER A 278 18.25 31.93 24.34
CA SER A 278 19.43 31.69 25.19
C SER A 278 20.73 32.13 24.53
N THR A 279 21.69 32.61 25.33
CA THR A 279 23.01 33.05 24.81
C THR A 279 23.98 31.91 24.59
N ASP A 280 23.95 30.93 25.48
CA ASP A 280 24.84 29.78 25.50
C ASP A 280 24.15 28.59 26.21
N PHE A 281 24.82 27.44 26.23
CA PHE A 281 24.28 26.24 26.85
C PHE A 281 24.03 26.38 28.36
N GLN A 282 24.87 27.15 29.08
CA GLN A 282 24.69 27.33 30.52
C GLN A 282 23.49 28.23 30.82
N ASP A 283 23.31 29.29 30.03
CA ASP A 283 22.12 30.14 30.07
C ASP A 283 20.84 29.35 29.73
N PHE A 284 20.90 28.51 28.69
CA PHE A 284 19.81 27.58 28.33
C PHE A 284 19.40 26.69 29.50
N VAL A 285 20.36 26.06 30.20
CA VAL A 285 20.06 25.19 31.35
C VAL A 285 19.39 25.97 32.47
N ARG A 286 19.87 27.17 32.81
CA ARG A 286 19.26 28.01 33.86
C ARG A 286 17.84 28.44 33.50
N LYS A 287 17.59 28.75 32.23
CA LYS A 287 16.26 29.12 31.73
C LYS A 287 15.32 27.92 31.64
N ALA A 288 15.83 26.74 31.32
CA ALA A 288 15.07 25.49 31.34
C ALA A 288 14.51 25.18 32.75
N GLU A 289 15.29 25.44 33.80
CA GLU A 289 14.83 25.28 35.19
C GLU A 289 13.63 26.19 35.52
N LYS A 290 13.50 27.37 34.88
CA LYS A 290 12.33 28.26 35.04
C LYS A 290 11.08 27.74 34.34
N LEU A 291 11.25 26.83 33.40
CA LEU A 291 10.18 26.13 32.69
C LEU A 291 10.11 24.68 33.17
N ASP A 292 10.32 24.39 34.45
CA ASP A 292 10.19 23.03 35.05
C ASP A 292 10.88 21.91 34.26
N LEU A 293 11.96 22.26 33.55
CA LEU A 293 12.69 21.37 32.65
C LEU A 293 14.11 21.21 33.15
N LEU A 294 14.36 20.09 33.82
CA LEU A 294 15.68 19.77 34.33
C LEU A 294 16.52 19.06 33.25
N VAL A 295 17.69 19.61 32.96
CA VAL A 295 18.60 19.12 31.91
C VAL A 295 19.78 18.39 32.56
N LYS A 296 19.86 17.06 32.38
CA LYS A 296 20.90 16.20 32.97
C LYS A 296 21.88 15.74 31.89
N MET A 297 23.13 16.17 32.00
CA MET A 297 24.20 15.74 31.09
C MET A 297 24.65 14.30 31.39
N LYS A 298 24.76 13.47 30.35
CA LYS A 298 25.46 12.17 30.36
C LYS A 298 26.70 12.24 29.47
N THR A 299 27.47 11.15 29.42
CA THR A 299 28.74 11.08 28.66
C THR A 299 28.60 11.38 27.16
N ARG A 300 27.44 11.11 26.56
CA ARG A 300 27.18 11.32 25.11
C ARG A 300 25.79 11.86 24.77
N THR A 301 24.89 11.93 25.73
CA THR A 301 23.48 12.30 25.51
C THR A 301 23.00 13.22 26.63
N ILE A 302 21.87 13.87 26.40
CA ILE A 302 21.23 14.76 27.36
C ILE A 302 19.88 14.15 27.76
N ASP A 303 19.61 14.06 29.06
CA ASP A 303 18.30 13.68 29.56
C ASP A 303 17.52 14.94 29.92
N PHE A 304 16.36 15.10 29.31
CA PHE A 304 15.39 16.15 29.62
C PHE A 304 14.34 15.59 30.56
N CYS A 305 14.23 16.17 31.75
CA CYS A 305 13.33 15.72 32.80
C CYS A 305 12.25 16.78 33.02
N LEU A 306 11.00 16.44 32.72
CA LEU A 306 9.87 17.31 32.96
C LEU A 306 9.26 16.97 34.32
N SER A 307 9.28 17.93 35.25
CA SER A 307 8.66 17.80 36.56
C SER A 307 7.21 18.28 36.53
N GLY A 308 6.26 17.37 36.34
CA GLY A 308 4.83 17.65 36.39
C GLY A 308 4.11 16.73 37.38
N GLY A 309 3.74 17.24 38.55
CA GLY A 309 3.04 16.48 39.60
C GLY A 309 3.90 15.42 40.32
N ASP A 310 3.30 14.28 40.69
CA ASP A 310 3.92 13.21 41.51
C ASP A 310 4.97 12.33 40.77
N THR A 311 5.21 12.55 39.47
CA THR A 311 6.10 11.71 38.65
C THR A 311 6.99 12.53 37.70
N GLU A 312 8.30 12.30 37.75
CA GLU A 312 9.29 12.89 36.82
C GLU A 312 9.36 12.05 35.53
N ILE A 313 9.08 12.66 34.37
CA ILE A 313 9.20 12.00 33.07
C ILE A 313 10.54 12.37 32.44
N VAL A 314 11.34 11.35 32.12
CA VAL A 314 12.69 11.53 31.55
C VAL A 314 12.70 11.10 30.08
N ILE A 315 13.07 12.02 29.20
CA ILE A 315 13.23 11.78 27.76
C ILE A 315 14.69 12.01 27.38
N ASN A 316 15.32 11.02 26.77
CA ASN A 316 16.67 11.15 26.24
C ASN A 316 16.69 11.93 24.93
N SER A 317 17.74 12.72 24.71
CA SER A 317 17.90 13.60 23.54
C SER A 317 17.76 12.88 22.19
N GLU A 318 18.31 11.66 22.06
CA GLU A 318 18.17 10.82 20.85
C GLU A 318 16.71 10.45 20.53
N ASN A 319 15.86 10.45 21.57
CA ASN A 319 14.45 10.12 21.46
C ASN A 319 13.55 11.36 21.47
N LEU A 320 14.10 12.58 21.52
CA LEU A 320 13.31 13.81 21.62
C LEU A 320 12.76 14.27 20.26
N SER A 321 13.57 14.27 19.20
CA SER A 321 13.14 14.67 17.86
C SER A 321 13.72 13.76 16.79
N LYS A 322 13.03 13.68 15.64
CA LYS A 322 13.56 13.02 14.44
C LYS A 322 14.43 13.96 13.60
N LYS A 323 14.40 15.25 13.90
CA LYS A 323 15.07 16.30 13.12
C LYS A 323 16.45 16.64 13.67
N PHE A 324 16.59 16.65 14.99
CA PHE A 324 17.81 16.99 15.70
C PHE A 324 18.00 16.07 16.91
N ASP A 325 19.24 15.68 17.18
CA ASP A 325 19.58 14.76 18.27
C ASP A 325 19.71 15.44 19.64
N TYR A 326 19.73 16.78 19.67
CA TYR A 326 19.87 17.64 20.86
C TYR A 326 20.94 17.15 21.85
N ASP A 327 22.05 16.66 21.33
CA ASP A 327 23.20 16.23 22.10
C ASP A 327 24.17 17.40 22.35
N GLN A 328 25.24 17.14 23.09
CA GLN A 328 26.22 18.18 23.40
C GLN A 328 26.84 18.82 22.13
N PRO A 329 27.29 18.05 21.11
CA PRO A 329 27.74 18.61 19.83
C PRO A 329 26.72 19.54 19.16
N PHE A 330 25.43 19.19 19.18
CA PHE A 330 24.39 20.05 18.61
C PHE A 330 24.35 21.41 19.30
N PHE A 331 24.33 21.46 20.64
CA PHE A 331 24.26 22.73 21.37
C PHE A 331 25.54 23.57 21.19
N GLU A 332 26.71 22.93 21.18
CA GLU A 332 27.98 23.61 20.91
C GLU A 332 28.00 24.24 19.50
N ASP A 333 27.59 23.48 18.48
CA ASP A 333 27.50 23.98 17.10
C ASP A 333 26.47 25.10 16.97
N TYR A 334 25.28 24.92 17.56
CA TYR A 334 24.18 25.87 17.50
C TYR A 334 24.56 27.23 18.10
N PHE A 335 25.07 27.25 19.33
CA PHE A 335 25.46 28.49 19.99
C PHE A 335 26.75 29.10 19.43
N SER A 336 27.64 28.31 18.81
CA SER A 336 28.81 28.88 18.11
C SER A 336 28.48 29.71 16.86
N LYS A 337 27.27 29.52 16.32
CA LYS A 337 26.79 30.17 15.09
C LYS A 337 25.80 31.30 15.35
N ILE A 338 25.36 31.50 16.59
CA ILE A 338 24.44 32.58 16.94
C ILE A 338 25.19 33.91 16.95
N ASP A 339 24.68 34.89 16.19
CA ASP A 339 25.17 36.26 16.24
C ASP A 339 24.68 36.93 17.53
N ILE A 340 25.59 37.54 18.30
CA ILE A 340 25.33 38.08 19.65
C ILE A 340 24.40 39.31 19.61
N GLN A 341 24.08 39.83 18.41
CA GLN A 341 23.08 40.88 18.18
C GLN A 341 21.64 40.37 18.01
N ASN A 342 21.34 39.16 18.49
CA ASN A 342 19.99 38.59 18.39
C ASN A 342 19.02 39.30 19.35
N ASP A 343 18.11 40.11 18.81
CA ASP A 343 17.08 40.87 19.56
C ASP A 343 16.09 39.98 20.34
N ASN A 344 16.17 38.65 20.19
CA ASN A 344 15.29 37.68 20.83
C ASN A 344 15.83 37.09 22.14
N LEU A 345 16.92 37.62 22.71
CA LEU A 345 17.44 37.14 23.98
C LEU A 345 16.54 37.59 25.15
N LEU A 346 16.07 36.64 25.96
CA LEU A 346 15.21 36.93 27.10
C LEU A 346 15.99 36.94 28.43
N PRO A 347 15.74 37.89 29.34
CA PRO A 347 16.16 37.79 30.74
C PRO A 347 15.54 36.56 31.41
N ILE A 348 16.30 35.88 32.28
CA ILE A 348 15.86 34.63 32.93
C ILE A 348 14.54 34.77 33.70
N ASP A 349 14.26 35.94 34.27
CA ASP A 349 13.06 36.19 35.07
C ASP A 349 11.80 36.39 34.21
N GLU A 350 11.97 36.70 32.91
CA GLU A 350 10.87 36.93 31.96
C GLU A 350 10.51 35.65 31.18
N VAL A 351 11.41 34.66 31.12
CA VAL A 351 11.27 33.42 30.35
C VAL A 351 9.96 32.69 30.61
N ALA A 352 9.52 32.60 31.87
CA ALA A 352 8.28 31.90 32.20
C ALA A 352 7.04 32.62 31.67
N ALA A 353 7.00 33.95 31.75
CA ALA A 353 5.88 34.76 31.26
C ALA A 353 5.80 34.73 29.73
N GLU A 354 6.95 34.91 29.06
CA GLU A 354 7.07 34.88 27.61
C GLU A 354 6.77 33.49 27.03
N PHE A 355 7.20 32.42 27.71
CA PHE A 355 6.84 31.07 27.30
C PHE A 355 5.34 30.83 27.42
N GLN A 356 4.71 31.33 28.49
CA GLN A 356 3.26 31.23 28.65
C GLN A 356 2.50 32.03 27.59
N GLU A 357 2.99 33.20 27.21
CA GLU A 357 2.43 33.98 26.10
C GLU A 357 2.62 33.27 24.75
N PHE A 358 3.79 32.68 24.51
CA PHE A 358 4.04 31.80 23.37
C PHE A 358 3.09 30.60 23.32
N GLU A 359 2.84 29.96 24.46
CA GLU A 359 1.86 28.86 24.56
C GLU A 359 0.44 29.35 24.25
N ASN A 360 0.04 30.49 24.79
CA ASN A 360 -1.27 31.11 24.53
C ASN A 360 -1.45 31.52 23.06
N MET A 361 -0.41 32.07 22.42
CA MET A 361 -0.44 32.38 20.97
C MET A 361 -0.59 31.14 20.11
N MET A 362 -0.05 30.00 20.55
CA MET A 362 -0.27 28.72 19.90
C MET A 362 -1.64 28.12 20.28
N ASP A 363 -2.25 28.52 21.40
CA ASP A 363 -3.57 28.10 21.88
C ASP A 363 -4.72 28.81 21.20
N THR A 364 -4.90 28.46 19.93
CA THR A 364 -6.18 28.65 19.26
C THR A 364 -7.15 27.63 19.83
N SER A 365 -8.05 28.06 20.72
CA SER A 365 -9.13 27.21 21.21
C SER A 365 -10.10 26.93 20.05
N ILE A 366 -9.91 25.80 19.37
CA ILE A 366 -10.74 25.40 18.24
C ILE A 366 -12.06 24.83 18.79
N SER A 367 -13.18 25.19 18.16
CA SER A 367 -14.51 24.69 18.53
C SER A 367 -14.66 23.19 18.22
N THR A 368 -15.61 22.52 18.88
CA THR A 368 -15.92 21.10 18.63
C THR A 368 -16.29 20.83 17.16
N GLU A 369 -16.99 21.77 16.51
CA GLU A 369 -17.39 21.66 15.10
C GLU A 369 -16.20 21.74 14.15
N GLU A 370 -15.24 22.63 14.44
CA GLU A 370 -14.01 22.76 13.66
C GLU A 370 -13.10 21.53 13.80
N ILE A 371 -12.98 20.96 15.00
CA ILE A 371 -12.23 19.70 15.23
C ILE A 371 -12.82 18.56 14.39
N LEU A 372 -14.15 18.44 14.37
CA LEU A 372 -14.86 17.44 13.57
C LEU A 372 -14.65 17.67 12.06
N SER A 373 -14.73 18.91 11.60
CA SER A 373 -14.49 19.29 10.20
C SER A 373 -13.04 18.97 9.77
N GLN A 374 -12.07 19.36 10.59
CA GLN A 374 -10.65 19.09 10.34
C GLN A 374 -10.37 17.58 10.30
N TYR A 375 -10.95 16.81 11.22
CA TYR A 375 -10.85 15.36 11.19
C TYR A 375 -11.42 14.75 9.90
N GLN A 376 -12.60 15.21 9.46
CA GLN A 376 -13.21 14.72 8.22
C GLN A 376 -12.35 15.03 6.99
N GLN A 377 -11.80 16.24 6.90
CA GLN A 377 -10.92 16.64 5.80
C GLN A 377 -9.62 15.83 5.79
N GLU A 378 -8.92 15.73 6.93
CA GLU A 378 -7.68 14.95 7.03
C GLU A 378 -7.89 13.47 6.77
N LYS A 379 -9.02 12.91 7.21
CA LYS A 379 -9.36 11.51 6.94
C LYS A 379 -9.48 11.24 5.44
N VAL A 380 -10.14 12.13 4.69
CA VAL A 380 -10.24 12.00 3.23
C VAL A 380 -8.85 12.08 2.61
N GLN A 381 -8.04 13.07 3.00
CA GLN A 381 -6.69 13.23 2.50
C GLN A 381 -5.79 12.03 2.79
N GLU A 382 -5.81 11.48 4.01
CA GLU A 382 -5.03 10.30 4.37
C GLU A 382 -5.47 9.04 3.61
N GLU A 383 -6.76 8.90 3.34
CA GLU A 383 -7.29 7.78 2.58
C GLU A 383 -6.95 7.85 1.09
N GLU A 384 -6.75 9.05 0.54
CA GLU A 384 -6.39 9.28 -0.87
C GLU A 384 -4.88 9.40 -1.10
N LYS A 385 -4.12 9.77 -0.06
CA LYS A 385 -2.67 10.00 -0.13
C LYS A 385 -1.87 8.85 -0.72
N ASP A 386 -2.30 7.61 -0.47
CA ASP A 386 -1.58 6.41 -0.90
C ASP A 386 -2.25 5.73 -2.12
N LEU A 387 -3.33 6.32 -2.66
CA LEU A 387 -4.13 5.77 -3.75
C LEU A 387 -3.75 6.42 -5.09
N PHE A 388 -3.45 5.60 -6.08
CA PHE A 388 -3.05 6.02 -7.42
C PHE A 388 -4.10 5.60 -8.44
N GLU A 389 -4.38 6.48 -9.38
CA GLU A 389 -5.26 6.20 -10.51
C GLU A 389 -4.41 5.72 -11.70
N VAL A 390 -4.80 4.58 -12.26
CA VAL A 390 -4.11 3.96 -13.40
C VAL A 390 -5.17 3.53 -14.40
N GLU A 391 -5.20 4.14 -15.56
CA GLU A 391 -6.10 3.76 -16.65
C GLU A 391 -5.46 2.64 -17.49
N LEU A 392 -6.24 1.61 -17.83
CA LEU A 392 -5.79 0.44 -18.59
C LEU A 392 -6.17 0.53 -20.06
N GLU A 393 -5.31 -0.05 -20.90
CA GLU A 393 -5.61 -0.38 -22.29
C GLU A 393 -6.24 -1.77 -22.43
N GLU A 394 -6.97 -2.01 -23.51
CA GLU A 394 -7.60 -3.30 -23.77
C GLU A 394 -6.58 -4.45 -23.84
N TRP A 395 -5.39 -4.22 -24.42
CA TRP A 395 -4.37 -5.26 -24.58
C TRP A 395 -3.75 -5.71 -23.25
N GLN A 396 -3.77 -4.84 -22.22
CA GLN A 396 -3.29 -5.15 -20.88
C GLN A 396 -4.26 -6.07 -20.14
N ILE A 397 -5.50 -6.22 -20.62
CA ILE A 397 -6.50 -7.08 -20.02
C ILE A 397 -6.37 -8.47 -20.62
N GLU A 398 -5.92 -9.43 -19.81
CA GLU A 398 -5.89 -10.84 -20.19
C GLU A 398 -7.30 -11.42 -20.19
N LYS A 399 -8.07 -11.13 -19.12
CA LYS A 399 -9.43 -11.67 -18.98
C LYS A 399 -10.30 -10.86 -18.03
N GLU A 400 -11.52 -10.55 -18.47
CA GLU A 400 -12.61 -10.06 -17.62
C GLU A 400 -13.33 -11.25 -16.97
N VAL A 401 -13.53 -11.18 -15.65
CA VAL A 401 -14.29 -12.16 -14.86
C VAL A 401 -15.32 -11.44 -14.01
N ASN A 402 -16.34 -12.15 -13.50
CA ASN A 402 -17.46 -11.55 -12.77
C ASN A 402 -17.06 -10.63 -11.61
N ASP A 403 -15.90 -10.88 -10.98
CA ASP A 403 -15.45 -10.16 -9.79
C ASP A 403 -14.25 -9.23 -10.04
N GLY A 404 -13.77 -9.08 -11.27
CA GLY A 404 -12.58 -8.26 -11.57
C GLY A 404 -11.92 -8.53 -12.91
N LEU A 405 -10.69 -8.02 -13.06
CA LEU A 405 -9.84 -8.20 -14.22
C LEU A 405 -8.56 -8.96 -13.87
N TYR A 406 -8.13 -9.84 -14.77
CA TYR A 406 -6.75 -10.27 -14.84
C TYR A 406 -6.01 -9.37 -15.81
N ILE A 407 -5.01 -8.66 -15.31
CA ILE A 407 -4.16 -7.75 -16.09
C ILE A 407 -2.79 -8.38 -16.32
N LYS A 408 -2.26 -8.22 -17.53
CA LYS A 408 -0.88 -8.55 -17.89
C LYS A 408 0.06 -7.51 -17.29
N VAL A 409 1.17 -7.99 -16.75
CA VAL A 409 2.26 -7.16 -16.24
C VAL A 409 3.59 -7.80 -16.58
N TRP A 410 4.57 -6.98 -16.89
CA TRP A 410 5.93 -7.41 -17.16
C TRP A 410 6.81 -7.28 -15.91
N PHE A 411 7.75 -8.19 -15.74
CA PHE A 411 8.73 -8.13 -14.65
C PHE A 411 10.07 -8.77 -15.04
N GLY A 412 11.16 -8.08 -14.73
CA GLY A 412 12.49 -8.54 -15.14
C GLY A 412 12.73 -8.27 -16.62
N LEU A 413 13.69 -8.99 -17.22
CA LEU A 413 14.14 -8.71 -18.58
C LEU A 413 13.12 -9.09 -19.65
N ASP A 414 12.28 -10.12 -19.44
CA ASP A 414 11.26 -10.57 -20.42
C ASP A 414 10.17 -11.47 -19.79
N SER A 415 9.95 -11.42 -18.47
CA SER A 415 8.99 -12.33 -17.84
C SER A 415 7.60 -11.70 -17.72
N GLU A 416 6.62 -12.36 -18.32
CA GLU A 416 5.21 -11.98 -18.22
C GLU A 416 4.54 -12.59 -16.99
N GLY A 417 3.56 -11.88 -16.47
CA GLY A 417 2.60 -12.48 -15.56
C GLY A 417 1.32 -11.71 -15.44
N LEU A 418 0.51 -12.17 -14.51
CA LEU A 418 -0.85 -11.71 -14.31
C LEU A 418 -1.03 -11.19 -12.90
N VAL A 419 -1.81 -10.14 -12.76
CA VAL A 419 -2.31 -9.66 -11.48
C VAL A 419 -3.82 -9.62 -11.53
N PHE A 420 -4.47 -10.08 -10.47
CA PHE A 420 -5.92 -9.95 -10.34
C PHE A 420 -6.25 -8.62 -9.65
N ILE A 421 -7.04 -7.78 -10.32
CA ILE A 421 -7.60 -6.55 -9.77
C ILE A 421 -9.11 -6.76 -9.61
N PRO A 422 -9.64 -6.77 -8.38
CA PRO A 422 -11.08 -6.90 -8.18
C PRO A 422 -11.82 -5.70 -8.79
N ASN A 423 -13.07 -5.89 -9.24
CA ASN A 423 -14.01 -4.85 -9.74
C ASN A 423 -14.12 -3.63 -8.84
N SER A 424 -13.76 -3.88 -7.60
CA SER A 424 -13.83 -2.97 -6.54
C SER A 424 -12.73 -1.90 -6.60
N HIS A 425 -11.53 -2.26 -7.04
CA HIS A 425 -10.42 -1.31 -7.16
C HIS A 425 -10.45 -0.63 -8.54
N MET A 426 -11.63 -0.47 -9.14
CA MET A 426 -11.75 0.05 -10.50
C MET A 426 -13.10 0.69 -10.79
N GLU A 427 -13.08 1.64 -11.71
CA GLU A 427 -14.24 2.26 -12.35
C GLU A 427 -14.23 1.90 -13.84
N ILE A 428 -15.41 1.55 -14.36
CA ILE A 428 -15.59 1.20 -15.77
C ILE A 428 -16.50 2.25 -16.38
N GLU A 429 -15.98 2.99 -17.34
CA GLU A 429 -16.75 3.96 -18.11
C GLU A 429 -17.00 3.39 -19.50
N THR A 430 -18.25 3.39 -19.94
CA THR A 430 -18.60 3.00 -21.32
C THR A 430 -18.77 4.27 -22.13
N THR A 431 -17.93 4.46 -23.13
CA THR A 431 -18.03 5.61 -24.02
C THR A 431 -19.30 5.52 -24.88
N PRO A 432 -19.76 6.63 -25.48
CA PRO A 432 -20.89 6.63 -26.42
C PRO A 432 -20.71 5.64 -27.59
N ASP A 433 -19.46 5.32 -27.93
CA ASP A 433 -19.06 4.40 -29.00
C ASP A 433 -18.95 2.93 -28.53
N LEU A 434 -19.43 2.62 -27.32
CA LEU A 434 -19.41 1.29 -26.68
C LEU A 434 -18.03 0.75 -26.29
N GLU A 435 -16.97 1.58 -26.31
CA GLU A 435 -15.66 1.19 -25.78
C GLU A 435 -15.64 1.29 -24.24
N LYS A 436 -15.11 0.25 -23.57
CA LYS A 436 -14.95 0.25 -22.11
C LYS A 436 -13.60 0.83 -21.72
N ARG A 437 -13.59 1.91 -20.96
CA ARG A 437 -12.40 2.45 -20.30
C ARG A 437 -12.33 1.99 -18.85
N TYR A 438 -11.21 1.42 -18.47
CA TYR A 438 -10.99 0.88 -17.14
C TYR A 438 -10.02 1.77 -16.37
N ARG A 439 -10.50 2.37 -15.27
CA ARG A 439 -9.68 3.16 -14.35
C ARG A 439 -9.47 2.39 -13.06
N LEU A 440 -8.24 2.02 -12.76
CA LEU A 440 -7.86 1.30 -11.53
C LEU A 440 -7.45 2.27 -10.43
N PHE A 441 -7.74 1.89 -9.18
CA PHE A 441 -7.33 2.58 -7.97
C PHE A 441 -6.43 1.68 -7.13
N LEU A 442 -5.11 1.89 -7.23
CA LEU A 442 -4.10 1.06 -6.60
C LEU A 442 -3.47 1.78 -5.41
N ASP A 443 -3.46 1.13 -4.26
CA ASP A 443 -2.77 1.59 -3.05
C ASP A 443 -1.28 1.21 -3.11
N GLU A 444 -0.37 2.18 -3.00
CA GLU A 444 1.08 1.98 -3.14
C GLU A 444 1.68 1.07 -2.06
N LYS A 445 1.07 1.01 -0.86
CA LYS A 445 1.54 0.27 0.32
C LYS A 445 0.92 -1.12 0.41
N LYS A 446 -0.11 -1.42 -0.39
CA LYS A 446 -0.71 -2.76 -0.44
C LYS A 446 0.13 -3.73 -1.26
N TYR A 447 -0.09 -5.02 -1.02
CA TYR A 447 0.53 -6.11 -1.76
C TYR A 447 -0.48 -6.79 -2.67
N TYR A 448 -0.09 -6.98 -3.93
CA TYR A 448 -0.85 -7.64 -4.98
C TYR A 448 -0.18 -8.96 -5.33
N TYR A 449 -0.94 -10.01 -5.60
CA TYR A 449 -0.37 -11.32 -5.94
C TYR A 449 -0.09 -11.38 -7.44
N LEU A 450 1.16 -11.68 -7.78
CA LEU A 450 1.67 -11.82 -9.13
C LEU A 450 1.76 -13.31 -9.49
N TYR A 451 1.02 -13.70 -10.52
CA TYR A 451 1.10 -15.00 -11.16
C TYR A 451 2.12 -14.93 -12.28
N ASN A 452 3.23 -15.67 -12.19
CA ASN A 452 4.18 -15.77 -13.27
C ASN A 452 3.68 -16.83 -14.27
N LYS A 453 3.60 -16.47 -15.57
CA LYS A 453 3.07 -17.36 -16.61
C LYS A 453 3.97 -18.57 -16.88
N ASP A 454 5.29 -18.38 -16.81
CA ASP A 454 6.28 -19.39 -17.19
C ASP A 454 6.69 -20.31 -16.03
N ASN A 455 6.66 -19.79 -14.81
CA ASN A 455 7.18 -20.48 -13.64
C ASN A 455 6.44 -20.15 -12.35
N SER A 456 5.59 -21.07 -11.90
CA SER A 456 4.84 -20.94 -10.65
C SER A 456 5.72 -20.80 -9.39
N ASP A 457 6.99 -21.24 -9.42
CA ASP A 457 7.93 -21.00 -8.31
C ASP A 457 8.24 -19.51 -8.11
N ALA A 458 8.16 -18.71 -9.18
CA ALA A 458 8.38 -17.27 -9.17
C ALA A 458 7.14 -16.47 -8.74
N ASN A 459 5.99 -17.12 -8.50
CA ASN A 459 4.81 -16.46 -7.95
C ASN A 459 5.13 -15.78 -6.61
N ARG A 460 4.70 -14.53 -6.46
CA ARG A 460 5.04 -13.70 -5.30
C ARG A 460 4.04 -12.57 -5.09
N PHE A 461 4.12 -11.95 -3.92
CA PHE A 461 3.45 -10.67 -3.69
C PHE A 461 4.34 -9.52 -4.12
N VAL A 462 3.79 -8.58 -4.88
CA VAL A 462 4.44 -7.34 -5.31
C VAL A 462 3.79 -6.16 -4.60
N MET A 463 4.57 -5.12 -4.28
CA MET A 463 4.02 -3.90 -3.67
C MET A 463 3.30 -3.06 -4.73
N GLY A 464 2.26 -2.35 -4.31
CA GLY A 464 1.48 -1.45 -5.15
C GLY A 464 2.35 -0.44 -5.87
N LYS A 465 3.33 0.17 -5.18
CA LYS A 465 4.29 1.09 -5.80
C LYS A 465 5.00 0.50 -7.02
N THR A 466 5.30 -0.80 -7.00
CA THR A 466 5.96 -1.50 -8.10
C THR A 466 4.98 -1.77 -9.23
N LEU A 467 3.77 -2.23 -8.89
CA LEU A 467 2.70 -2.49 -9.85
C LEU A 467 2.27 -1.21 -10.59
N ILE A 468 2.07 -0.13 -9.85
CA ILE A 468 1.73 1.20 -10.38
C ILE A 468 2.79 1.67 -11.36
N LYS A 469 4.09 1.55 -11.00
CA LYS A 469 5.19 1.90 -11.89
C LYS A 469 5.21 1.07 -13.18
N GLN A 470 4.88 -0.22 -13.13
CA GLN A 470 4.83 -1.06 -14.33
C GLN A 470 3.68 -0.66 -15.24
N LEU A 471 2.46 -0.59 -14.68
CA LEU A 471 1.26 -0.25 -15.45
C LEU A 471 1.27 1.17 -16.02
N SER A 472 1.88 2.12 -15.30
CA SER A 472 2.02 3.50 -15.76
C SER A 472 3.25 3.69 -16.65
N GLY A 473 4.30 2.89 -16.42
CA GLY A 473 5.52 2.86 -17.22
C GLY A 473 5.29 2.36 -18.65
N GLU A 474 4.38 1.40 -18.85
CA GLU A 474 3.95 0.95 -20.18
C GLU A 474 3.24 2.05 -21.00
N ARG A 475 2.65 3.05 -20.32
CA ARG A 475 2.10 4.27 -20.95
C ARG A 475 3.09 5.41 -21.08
N GLN A 476 4.26 5.28 -20.45
CA GLN A 476 5.19 6.39 -20.25
C GLN A 476 4.54 7.64 -19.64
N LYS A 477 3.40 7.48 -18.97
CA LYS A 477 2.71 8.51 -18.19
C LYS A 477 3.12 8.32 -16.74
N VAL A 478 3.62 9.37 -16.10
CA VAL A 478 3.90 9.34 -14.66
C VAL A 478 2.59 8.97 -13.96
N PRO A 479 2.59 7.95 -13.07
CA PRO A 479 1.39 7.60 -12.33
C PRO A 479 0.86 8.83 -11.62
N HIS A 480 -0.36 9.23 -11.98
CA HIS A 480 -1.03 10.26 -11.22
C HIS A 480 -1.38 9.63 -9.88
N ARG A 481 -0.66 10.07 -8.83
CA ARG A 481 -1.29 10.14 -7.50
C ARG A 481 -2.62 10.83 -7.72
N LYS A 482 -3.68 10.54 -6.96
CA LYS A 482 -4.92 11.33 -7.07
C LYS A 482 -4.60 12.79 -6.71
N ILE A 483 -4.15 13.56 -7.70
CA ILE A 483 -3.68 14.93 -7.56
C ILE A 483 -4.97 15.74 -7.46
N ILE A 484 -4.97 16.63 -6.47
CA ILE A 484 -5.82 17.82 -6.37
C ILE A 484 -6.05 18.34 -7.80
N THR A 485 -7.21 18.04 -8.37
CA THR A 485 -7.50 18.29 -9.79
C THR A 485 -7.30 19.76 -10.14
N GLU A 486 -7.12 20.08 -11.43
CA GLU A 486 -7.15 21.48 -11.93
C GLU A 486 -8.36 22.25 -11.38
N ASN A 487 -9.48 21.56 -11.17
CA ASN A 487 -10.68 22.11 -10.53
C ASN A 487 -10.48 22.41 -9.04
N THR A 488 -9.86 21.51 -8.26
CA THR A 488 -9.56 21.75 -6.85
C THR A 488 -8.51 22.86 -6.67
N LEU A 489 -7.61 23.06 -7.64
CA LEU A 489 -6.67 24.18 -7.68
C LEU A 489 -7.39 25.49 -8.00
N LYS A 490 -8.25 25.51 -9.02
CA LYS A 490 -9.11 26.65 -9.34
C LYS A 490 -9.99 27.04 -8.16
N GLU A 491 -10.56 26.06 -7.44
CA GLU A 491 -11.32 26.28 -6.21
C GLU A 491 -10.46 26.90 -5.11
N LYS A 492 -9.21 26.43 -4.90
CA LYS A 492 -8.30 27.02 -3.90
C LYS A 492 -7.82 28.42 -4.31
N MET A 493 -7.60 28.67 -5.59
CA MET A 493 -7.27 30.00 -6.14
C MET A 493 -8.45 30.96 -6.04
N GLU A 494 -9.68 30.49 -6.31
CA GLU A 494 -10.91 31.25 -6.12
C GLU A 494 -11.15 31.58 -4.65
N GLN A 495 -10.88 30.64 -3.74
CA GLN A 495 -10.94 30.90 -2.30
C GLN A 495 -9.95 31.99 -1.88
N ILE A 496 -8.70 31.96 -2.36
CA ILE A 496 -7.73 33.04 -2.12
C ILE A 496 -8.23 34.36 -2.72
N ASN A 497 -8.70 34.35 -3.97
CA ASN A 497 -9.16 35.56 -4.64
C ASN A 497 -10.39 36.17 -3.96
N LEU A 498 -11.28 35.35 -3.43
CA LEU A 498 -12.45 35.76 -2.65
C LEU A 498 -12.03 36.34 -1.30
N LEU A 499 -11.05 35.71 -0.62
CA LEU A 499 -10.49 36.21 0.65
C LEU A 499 -9.69 37.51 0.49
N ILE A 500 -9.05 37.73 -0.66
CA ILE A 500 -8.30 38.97 -0.99
C ILE A 500 -9.24 40.09 -1.46
N GLY A 501 -10.27 39.77 -2.24
CA GLY A 501 -11.28 40.76 -2.67
C GLY A 501 -12.04 41.39 -1.49
N LEU A 502 -12.04 40.72 -0.34
CA LEU A 502 -12.61 41.21 0.91
C LEU A 502 -11.69 42.20 1.66
N ARG A 503 -10.43 42.41 1.26
CA ARG A 503 -9.50 43.36 1.90
C ARG A 503 -8.48 44.00 0.96
N VAL A 504 -8.58 45.31 0.79
CA VAL A 504 -7.53 46.14 0.18
C VAL A 504 -6.76 46.85 1.31
N GLN A 505 -5.62 46.29 1.70
CA GLN A 505 -4.34 46.99 1.97
C GLN A 505 -3.31 46.06 2.62
N GLU A 506 -2.30 45.63 1.84
CA GLU A 506 -0.86 45.64 2.20
C GLU A 506 -0.04 45.04 1.02
N ARG A 507 1.04 45.72 0.62
CA ARG A 507 1.83 45.35 -0.58
C ARG A 507 2.56 44.00 -0.44
N SER A 508 2.92 43.59 0.78
CA SER A 508 3.66 42.35 1.08
C SER A 508 2.90 41.05 0.73
N TYR A 509 1.57 41.03 0.91
CA TYR A 509 0.75 39.84 0.63
C TYR A 509 0.59 39.55 -0.86
N ASN A 510 0.48 40.60 -1.67
CA ASN A 510 0.43 40.45 -3.11
C ASN A 510 1.75 39.91 -3.66
N ASP A 511 2.88 40.28 -3.05
CA ASP A 511 4.19 39.80 -3.46
C ASP A 511 4.36 38.30 -3.17
N ILE A 512 3.99 37.82 -1.97
CA ILE A 512 4.02 36.38 -1.63
C ILE A 512 3.01 35.58 -2.47
N LYS A 513 1.82 36.13 -2.69
CA LYS A 513 0.81 35.53 -3.58
C LYS A 513 1.36 35.38 -5.00
N GLN A 514 1.93 36.45 -5.54
CA GLN A 514 2.45 36.49 -6.89
C GLN A 514 3.64 35.52 -7.03
N GLU A 515 4.52 35.45 -6.02
CA GLU A 515 5.63 34.50 -5.96
C GLU A 515 5.15 33.04 -5.96
N LEU A 516 4.11 32.71 -5.19
CA LEU A 516 3.55 31.35 -5.16
C LEU A 516 2.86 30.99 -6.48
N ILE A 517 2.11 31.92 -7.08
CA ILE A 517 1.48 31.72 -8.39
C ILE A 517 2.54 31.52 -9.48
N GLU A 518 3.60 32.33 -9.46
CA GLU A 518 4.70 32.21 -10.41
C GLU A 518 5.45 30.89 -10.24
N LYS A 519 5.72 30.45 -9.01
CA LYS A 519 6.32 29.13 -8.75
C LYS A 519 5.45 27.98 -9.23
N ILE A 520 4.12 28.06 -9.04
CA ILE A 520 3.18 27.06 -9.54
C ILE A 520 3.22 27.03 -11.07
N ALA A 521 3.08 28.18 -11.73
CA ALA A 521 3.09 28.29 -13.18
C ALA A 521 4.43 27.81 -13.79
N LEU A 522 5.56 28.14 -13.16
CA LEU A 522 6.88 27.68 -13.57
C LEU A 522 7.03 26.16 -13.42
N SER A 523 6.53 25.59 -12.32
CA SER A 523 6.51 24.15 -12.11
C SER A 523 5.62 23.43 -13.13
N GLU A 524 4.44 23.98 -13.45
CA GLU A 524 3.53 23.45 -14.48
C GLU A 524 4.16 23.48 -15.87
N LEU A 525 4.79 24.60 -16.24
CA LEU A 525 5.47 24.75 -17.52
C LEU A 525 6.63 23.75 -17.63
N LYS A 526 7.43 23.60 -16.57
CA LYS A 526 8.51 22.61 -16.51
C LYS A 526 7.99 21.16 -16.61
N MET A 527 6.91 20.83 -15.90
CA MET A 527 6.29 19.50 -16.00
C MET A 527 5.74 19.24 -17.39
N THR A 528 5.14 20.25 -18.04
CA THR A 528 4.60 20.15 -19.39
C THR A 528 5.72 19.96 -20.42
N GLU A 529 6.81 20.72 -20.33
CA GLU A 529 7.97 20.58 -21.19
C GLU A 529 8.65 19.21 -21.03
N LEU A 530 8.80 18.73 -19.79
CA LEU A 530 9.36 17.41 -19.52
C LEU A 530 8.46 16.30 -20.08
N ASN A 531 7.14 16.41 -19.90
CA ASN A 531 6.20 15.46 -20.49
C ASN A 531 6.23 15.47 -22.02
N GLN A 532 6.29 16.64 -22.66
CA GLN A 532 6.40 16.75 -24.12
C GLN A 532 7.71 16.15 -24.66
N LYS A 533 8.82 16.36 -23.94
CA LYS A 533 10.12 15.75 -24.29
C LYS A 533 10.08 14.24 -24.16
N ILE A 534 9.48 13.73 -23.07
CA ILE A 534 9.27 12.29 -22.87
C ILE A 534 8.40 11.74 -24.00
N GLU A 535 7.25 12.35 -24.30
CA GLU A 535 6.36 11.94 -25.39
C GLU A 535 7.07 11.89 -26.75
N THR A 536 7.90 12.90 -27.05
CA THR A 536 8.68 12.95 -28.29
C THR A 536 9.71 11.82 -28.34
N LEU A 537 10.45 11.57 -27.25
CA LEU A 537 11.41 10.46 -27.19
C LEU A 537 10.73 9.10 -27.27
N ASN A 538 9.49 8.99 -26.80
CA ASN A 538 8.72 7.74 -26.87
C ASN A 538 8.30 7.42 -28.28
N GLN A 539 7.85 8.43 -29.03
CA GLN A 539 7.60 8.30 -30.47
C GLN A 539 8.88 7.89 -31.20
N VAL A 540 10.04 8.43 -30.83
CA VAL A 540 11.33 8.01 -31.39
C VAL A 540 11.69 6.57 -31.02
N ALA A 541 11.49 6.16 -29.77
CA ALA A 541 11.73 4.79 -29.31
C ALA A 541 10.83 3.77 -30.04
N GLU A 542 9.55 4.09 -30.22
CA GLU A 542 8.59 3.27 -30.97
C GLU A 542 9.01 3.11 -32.44
N LEU A 543 9.41 4.21 -33.08
CA LEU A 543 9.89 4.18 -34.45
C LEU A 543 11.23 3.43 -34.59
N LEU A 544 12.13 3.52 -33.61
CA LEU A 544 13.36 2.73 -33.58
C LEU A 544 13.06 1.23 -33.44
N ALA A 545 12.15 0.85 -32.55
CA ALA A 545 11.71 -0.55 -32.39
C ALA A 545 11.07 -1.09 -33.68
N GLY A 546 10.27 -0.28 -34.38
CA GLY A 546 9.71 -0.63 -35.68
C GLY A 546 10.75 -0.80 -36.80
N CYS A 547 11.93 -0.18 -36.68
CA CYS A 547 13.04 -0.35 -37.63
C CYS A 547 13.72 -1.72 -37.50
N ASP A 548 13.59 -2.38 -36.36
CA ASP A 548 14.13 -3.71 -36.06
C ASP A 548 13.08 -4.83 -36.24
N SER A 549 11.86 -4.50 -36.68
CA SER A 549 10.80 -5.49 -36.92
C SER A 549 11.08 -6.34 -38.17
N ASP A 550 10.66 -7.61 -38.13
CA ASP A 550 10.75 -8.55 -39.26
C ASP A 550 9.83 -8.19 -40.45
N ASP A 551 8.91 -7.23 -40.27
CA ASP A 551 8.00 -6.76 -41.32
C ASP A 551 8.63 -5.62 -42.15
N SER A 552 8.86 -5.91 -43.44
CA SER A 552 9.50 -4.99 -44.39
C SER A 552 8.73 -3.68 -44.63
N GLU A 553 7.40 -3.64 -44.44
CA GLU A 553 6.61 -2.44 -44.64
C GLU A 553 6.65 -1.53 -43.40
N ILE A 554 6.58 -2.12 -42.21
CA ILE A 554 6.74 -1.43 -40.92
C ILE A 554 8.14 -0.84 -40.82
N GLN A 555 9.17 -1.63 -41.11
CA GLN A 555 10.56 -1.17 -41.12
C GLN A 555 10.77 0.03 -42.06
N ARG A 556 10.18 0.00 -43.26
CA ARG A 556 10.29 1.10 -44.22
C ARG A 556 9.56 2.36 -43.75
N ARG A 557 8.35 2.22 -43.20
CA ARG A 557 7.57 3.36 -42.67
C ARG A 557 8.26 4.01 -41.48
N SER A 558 8.76 3.22 -40.53
CA SER A 558 9.43 3.72 -39.34
C SER A 558 10.74 4.46 -39.68
N ARG A 559 11.52 3.95 -40.64
CA ARG A 559 12.71 4.66 -41.16
C ARG A 559 12.36 6.00 -41.82
N MET A 560 11.25 6.06 -42.56
CA MET A 560 10.81 7.31 -43.20
C MET A 560 10.34 8.36 -42.18
N GLU A 561 9.63 7.95 -41.12
CA GLU A 561 9.18 8.86 -40.06
C GLU A 561 10.34 9.36 -39.18
N LEU A 562 11.34 8.53 -38.86
CA LEU A 562 12.55 8.99 -38.16
C LEU A 562 13.32 10.08 -38.92
N VAL A 563 13.37 9.97 -40.25
CA VAL A 563 13.98 11.00 -41.12
C VAL A 563 13.19 12.30 -41.08
N LYS A 564 11.85 12.24 -41.02
CA LYS A 564 11.00 13.44 -40.89
C LYS A 564 11.15 14.13 -39.53
N LEU A 565 11.37 13.35 -38.47
CA LEU A 565 11.63 13.85 -37.11
C LEU A 565 13.08 14.34 -36.92
N ASN A 566 13.91 14.29 -37.96
CA ASN A 566 15.29 14.79 -37.96
C ASN A 566 16.18 14.12 -36.89
N VAL A 567 15.90 12.86 -36.56
CA VAL A 567 16.62 12.07 -35.55
C VAL A 567 17.90 11.48 -36.16
N SER A 568 19.00 11.52 -35.40
CA SER A 568 20.30 11.00 -35.83
C SER A 568 20.26 9.50 -36.12
N VAL A 569 20.90 9.08 -37.22
CA VAL A 569 20.93 7.69 -37.72
C VAL A 569 21.76 6.74 -36.83
N HIS A 570 22.43 7.27 -35.80
CA HIS A 570 23.27 6.51 -34.87
C HIS A 570 22.68 6.40 -33.45
N LEU A 571 21.49 6.94 -33.21
CA LEU A 571 20.82 6.85 -31.92
C LEU A 571 20.29 5.43 -31.70
N THR A 572 20.68 4.76 -30.62
CA THR A 572 20.19 3.41 -30.30
C THR A 572 18.94 3.45 -29.41
N TYR A 573 18.12 2.41 -29.48
CA TYR A 573 16.95 2.25 -28.62
C TYR A 573 17.32 2.34 -27.13
N GLU A 574 18.41 1.68 -26.71
CA GLU A 574 18.93 1.72 -25.34
C GLU A 574 19.29 3.15 -24.87
N GLN A 575 19.88 3.97 -25.75
CA GLN A 575 20.22 5.36 -25.45
C GLN A 575 18.99 6.25 -25.29
N VAL A 576 17.93 5.98 -26.07
CA VAL A 576 16.66 6.71 -25.96
C VAL A 576 15.92 6.31 -24.69
N GLU A 577 15.90 5.02 -24.33
CA GLU A 577 15.33 4.56 -23.06
C GLU A 577 16.05 5.15 -21.83
N GLU A 578 17.38 5.27 -21.88
CA GLU A 578 18.14 5.90 -20.80
C GLU A 578 17.79 7.38 -20.64
N GLN A 579 17.67 8.13 -21.74
CA GLN A 579 17.22 9.54 -21.72
C GLN A 579 15.78 9.70 -21.22
N ILE A 580 14.87 8.81 -21.63
CA ILE A 580 13.50 8.78 -21.12
C ILE A 580 13.52 8.58 -19.60
N ARG A 581 14.33 7.65 -19.09
CA ARG A 581 14.45 7.36 -17.66
C ARG A 581 14.96 8.57 -16.88
N GLU A 582 15.98 9.25 -17.40
CA GLU A 582 16.53 10.48 -16.80
C GLU A 582 15.48 11.60 -16.74
N LEU A 583 14.75 11.83 -17.84
CA LEU A 583 13.69 12.84 -17.90
C LEU A 583 12.51 12.49 -16.99
N GLN A 584 12.17 11.19 -16.86
CA GLN A 584 11.16 10.72 -15.91
C GLN A 584 11.57 11.01 -14.47
N ASP A 585 12.84 10.77 -14.10
CA ASP A 585 13.37 11.11 -12.77
C ASP A 585 13.36 12.63 -12.52
N GLU A 586 13.66 13.44 -13.52
CA GLU A 586 13.52 14.90 -13.43
C GLU A 586 12.07 15.35 -13.27
N LEU A 587 11.14 14.70 -13.98
CA LEU A 587 9.72 14.97 -13.86
C LEU A 587 9.19 14.59 -12.47
N TYR A 588 9.62 13.46 -11.91
CA TYR A 588 9.30 13.10 -10.52
C TYR A 588 9.77 14.14 -9.51
N LYS A 589 10.96 14.71 -9.70
CA LYS A 589 11.45 15.81 -8.86
C LYS A 589 10.59 17.06 -9.04
N ALA A 590 10.25 17.43 -10.27
CA ALA A 590 9.39 18.59 -10.57
C ALA A 590 7.99 18.46 -9.95
N VAL A 591 7.40 17.25 -9.95
CA VAL A 591 6.13 16.96 -9.27
C VAL A 591 6.28 17.11 -7.75
N GLY A 592 7.37 16.64 -7.17
CA GLY A 592 7.65 16.82 -5.73
C GLY A 592 7.80 18.29 -5.35
N ASP A 593 8.47 19.09 -6.18
CA ASP A 593 8.60 20.55 -6.00
C ASP A 593 7.24 21.24 -6.10
N TYR A 594 6.41 20.86 -7.09
CA TYR A 594 5.04 21.34 -7.24
C TYR A 594 4.20 21.03 -5.97
N GLU A 595 4.22 19.80 -5.48
CA GLU A 595 3.51 19.40 -4.25
C GLU A 595 4.00 20.19 -3.00
N SER A 596 5.26 20.61 -2.99
CA SER A 596 5.82 21.43 -1.91
C SER A 596 5.24 22.84 -1.94
N VAL A 597 5.14 23.45 -3.13
CA VAL A 597 4.54 24.79 -3.31
C VAL A 597 3.04 24.77 -2.98
N ILE A 598 2.33 23.71 -3.33
CA ILE A 598 0.91 23.54 -2.95
C ILE A 598 0.74 23.47 -1.43
N ARG A 599 1.59 22.73 -0.71
CA ARG A 599 1.56 22.71 0.75
C ARG A 599 1.81 24.07 1.38
N GLN A 600 2.71 24.87 0.79
CA GLN A 600 2.94 26.26 1.21
C GLN A 600 1.69 27.13 0.97
N MET A 601 1.02 26.95 -0.17
CA MET A 601 -0.23 27.66 -0.51
C MET A 601 -1.38 27.30 0.44
N GLU A 602 -1.54 26.02 0.78
CA GLU A 602 -2.53 25.56 1.77
C GLU A 602 -2.28 26.17 3.15
N THR A 603 -1.02 26.11 3.60
CA THR A 603 -0.61 26.75 4.86
C THR A 603 -0.92 28.24 4.85
N TYR A 604 -0.68 28.93 3.73
CA TYR A 604 -0.98 30.35 3.57
C TYR A 604 -2.49 30.64 3.58
N ILE A 605 -3.31 29.80 2.93
CA ILE A 605 -4.79 29.90 2.98
C ILE A 605 -5.28 29.80 4.42
N ASP A 606 -4.75 28.85 5.19
CA ASP A 606 -5.16 28.64 6.57
C ASP A 606 -4.74 29.81 7.47
N LEU A 607 -3.56 30.38 7.25
CA LEU A 607 -3.13 31.61 7.92
C LEU A 607 -4.04 32.80 7.58
N LEU A 608 -4.45 32.97 6.32
CA LEU A 608 -5.37 34.04 5.91
C LEU A 608 -6.76 33.89 6.52
N LYS A 609 -7.27 32.66 6.61
CA LYS A 609 -8.56 32.38 7.28
C LYS A 609 -8.51 32.81 8.75
N LYS A 610 -7.44 32.45 9.47
CA LYS A 610 -7.23 32.84 10.87
C LYS A 610 -7.16 34.36 11.04
N TYR A 611 -6.40 35.03 10.17
CA TYR A 611 -6.30 36.49 10.22
C TYR A 611 -7.65 37.18 9.96
N ASN A 612 -8.45 36.70 9.01
CA ASN A 612 -9.77 37.26 8.68
C ASN A 612 -10.82 37.05 9.78
N SER A 613 -10.77 35.93 10.53
CA SER A 613 -11.66 35.75 11.70
C SER A 613 -11.34 36.76 12.79
N GLU A 614 -10.07 36.94 13.13
CA GLU A 614 -9.63 37.80 14.24
C GLU A 614 -9.95 39.30 14.06
N SER A 615 -10.17 39.72 12.83
CA SER A 615 -10.28 41.14 12.46
C SER A 615 -11.71 41.53 12.08
N ASN A 616 -12.55 40.57 11.69
CA ASN A 616 -14.01 40.73 11.74
C ASN A 616 -14.53 40.85 13.18
N ASP A 617 -13.85 40.23 14.14
CA ASP A 617 -14.19 40.34 15.56
C ASP A 617 -13.79 41.70 16.14
N ARG A 618 -12.63 42.27 15.73
CA ARG A 618 -12.25 43.66 16.09
C ARG A 618 -13.20 44.73 15.52
N GLU A 619 -13.67 44.59 14.29
CA GLU A 619 -14.66 45.53 13.71
C GLU A 619 -16.05 45.42 14.37
N LYS A 620 -16.39 44.26 14.95
CA LYS A 620 -17.63 44.10 15.72
C LYS A 620 -17.52 44.76 17.09
N ASP A 621 -16.36 44.68 17.74
CA ASP A 621 -16.11 45.35 19.02
C ASP A 621 -16.06 46.87 18.87
N GLU A 622 -15.44 47.41 17.80
CA GLU A 622 -15.45 48.86 17.52
C GLU A 622 -16.85 49.40 17.16
N LYS A 623 -17.74 48.58 16.59
CA LYS A 623 -19.15 48.97 16.35
C LYS A 623 -20.03 48.86 17.59
N GLN A 624 -19.63 48.08 18.60
CA GLN A 624 -20.33 48.02 19.89
C GLN A 624 -19.88 49.12 20.86
N HIS A 625 -18.71 49.71 20.66
CA HIS A 625 -18.21 50.85 21.44
C HIS A 625 -17.97 52.05 20.53
N GLY A 626 -19.06 52.69 20.08
CA GLY A 626 -18.97 54.02 19.46
C GLY A 626 -18.35 55.04 20.44
N PRO A 627 -17.68 56.09 19.94
CA PRO A 627 -16.96 57.03 20.80
C PRO A 627 -17.96 57.77 21.70
N GLU A 628 -17.84 57.57 23.00
CA GLU A 628 -18.57 58.35 24.00
C GLU A 628 -18.16 59.83 23.86
N LEU A 629 -19.12 60.66 23.43
CA LEU A 629 -19.05 62.13 23.40
C LEU A 629 -19.68 62.71 24.68
#